data_AF-A0A7J3MAK1-F1
#
_entry.id   AF-A0A7J3MAK1-F1
#
_cell.length_a   1.000
_cell.length_b   1.000
_cell.length_c   1.000
_cell.angle_alpha   90.00
_cell.angle_beta   90.00
_cell.angle_gamma   90.00
#
_symmetry.space_group_name_H-M   'P 1'
#
loop_
_entity.id
_entity.type
_entity.pdbx_description
1 polymer ?
#
loop_
_entity_poly.entity_id
_entity_poly.type
_entity_poly.pdbx_seq_one_letter_code
_entity_poly.pdbx_strand_id
1 'polypeptide(L)' 'PNIDVFINTGCPRLAFDNIDQYEKPLINPGEVKTIITGRLNSYSLKLLLNNSITI' A
#
# COMPACT_ATOMS: atom_id res chain seq x y z
N PRO A 1 -20.50 -0.90 7.39
CA PRO A 1 -19.86 -1.45 6.16
C PRO A 1 -18.77 -2.47 6.52
N ASN A 2 -18.79 -3.64 5.87
CA ASN A 2 -17.76 -4.67 6.05
C ASN A 2 -16.61 -4.38 5.07
N ILE A 3 -15.55 -3.74 5.56
CA ILE A 3 -14.36 -3.37 4.79
C ILE A 3 -13.25 -4.37 5.12
N ASP A 4 -12.63 -4.99 4.12
CA ASP A 4 -11.57 -5.99 4.33
C ASP A 4 -10.15 -5.40 4.26
N VAL A 5 -9.97 -4.26 3.58
CA VAL A 5 -8.66 -3.62 3.34
C VAL A 5 -8.82 -2.12 3.11
N PHE A 6 -7.80 -1.34 3.49
CA PHE A 6 -7.71 0.10 3.24
C PHE A 6 -6.58 0.42 2.25
N ILE A 7 -6.81 1.42 1.38
CA ILE A 7 -5.79 1.95 0.48
C ILE A 7 -5.34 3.31 1.02
N ASN A 8 -4.06 3.41 1.37
CA ASN A 8 -3.41 4.63 1.85
C ASN A 8 -3.00 5.53 0.68
N THR A 9 -3.75 6.60 0.42
CA THR A 9 -3.39 7.60 -0.61
C THR A 9 -2.52 8.74 -0.05
N GLY A 10 -2.10 8.66 1.22
CA GLY A 10 -1.25 9.64 1.88
C GLY A 10 0.24 9.32 1.80
N CYS A 11 0.96 9.58 2.89
CA CYS A 11 2.39 9.27 2.97
C CYS A 11 2.60 7.75 2.87
N PRO A 12 3.39 7.24 1.89
CA PRO A 12 3.54 5.81 1.69
C PRO A 12 4.21 5.10 2.88
N ARG A 13 4.97 5.83 3.70
CA ARG A 13 5.58 5.32 4.92
C ARG A 13 4.57 4.81 5.93
N LEU A 14 3.34 5.34 5.95
CA LEU A 14 2.32 4.91 6.91
C LEU A 14 1.99 3.41 6.78
N ALA A 15 1.86 2.93 5.55
CA ALA A 15 1.56 1.52 5.28
C ALA A 15 2.78 0.59 5.49
N PHE A 16 3.98 1.13 5.67
CA PHE A 16 5.21 0.36 5.92
C PHE A 16 5.63 0.40 7.38
N ASP A 17 5.76 1.59 7.95
CA ASP A 17 6.35 1.84 9.26
C ASP A 17 5.35 1.51 10.40
N ASN A 18 4.05 1.52 10.13
CA ASN A 18 2.99 1.38 11.12
C ASN A 18 2.08 0.16 10.87
N ILE A 19 2.50 -0.80 10.05
CA ILE A 19 1.64 -1.93 9.65
C ILE A 19 1.05 -2.71 10.84
N ASP A 20 1.84 -2.87 11.91
CA ASP A 20 1.43 -3.60 13.13
C ASP A 20 0.38 -2.85 13.98
N GLN A 21 0.12 -1.57 13.67
CA GLN A 21 -0.84 -0.74 14.39
C GLN A 21 -2.26 -0.82 13.80
N TYR A 22 -2.43 -1.49 12.66
CA TYR A 22 -3.71 -1.59 11.97
C TYR A 22 -4.31 -2.99 12.09
N GLU A 23 -5.56 -3.06 12.56
CA GLU A 23 -6.33 -4.32 12.65
C GLU A 23 -6.59 -4.94 11.27
N LYS A 24 -6.73 -4.09 10.25
CA LYS A 24 -7.01 -4.49 8.88
C LYS A 24 -5.85 -4.08 7.97
N PRO A 25 -5.58 -4.83 6.89
CA PRO A 25 -4.51 -4.49 5.96
C PRO A 25 -4.61 -3.04 5.46
N LEU A 26 -3.49 -2.34 5.51
CA LEU A 26 -3.30 -1.01 4.93
C LEU A 26 -2.26 -1.14 3.81
N ILE A 27 -2.63 -0.78 2.58
CA ILE A 27 -1.77 -0.92 1.40
C ILE A 27 -1.62 0.39 0.65
N ASN A 28 -0.48 0.58 -0.03
CA ASN A 28 -0.26 1.73 -0.90
C ASN A 28 -0.82 1.49 -2.32
N PRO A 29 -1.17 2.54 -3.09
CA PRO A 29 -1.79 2.40 -4.41
C PRO A 29 -0.93 1.61 -5.40
N GLY A 30 0.40 1.75 -5.30
CA GLY A 30 1.33 1.00 -6.14
C GLY A 30 1.35 -0.52 -5.84
N GLU A 31 0.83 -0.96 -4.71
CA GLU A 31 0.76 -2.38 -4.31
C GLU A 31 -0.51 -3.05 -4.84
N VAL A 32 -1.57 -2.27 -5.11
CA VAL A 32 -2.88 -2.75 -5.58
C VAL A 32 -2.74 -3.63 -6.82
N LYS A 33 -1.95 -3.20 -7.81
CA LYS A 33 -1.72 -3.98 -9.05
C LYS A 33 -1.08 -5.33 -8.77
N THR A 34 -0.10 -5.37 -7.87
CA THR A 34 0.60 -6.61 -7.48
C THR A 34 -0.35 -7.56 -6.76
N ILE A 35 -1.15 -7.04 -5.83
CA ILE A 35 -2.11 -7.82 -5.03
C ILE A 35 -3.20 -8.44 -5.93
N ILE A 36 -3.81 -7.64 -6.82
CA ILE A 36 -4.88 -8.12 -7.70
C ILE A 36 -4.37 -9.16 -8.71
N THR A 37 -3.14 -9.00 -9.21
CA THR A 37 -2.59 -9.87 -10.25
C THR A 37 -1.83 -11.08 -9.72
N GLY A 38 -1.45 -11.08 -8.44
CA GLY A 38 -0.59 -12.10 -7.82
C GLY A 38 0.85 -12.11 -8.36
N ARG A 39 1.26 -11.09 -9.15
CA ARG A 39 2.57 -11.05 -9.82
C ARG A 39 3.57 -10.22 -9.02
N LEU A 40 4.34 -10.88 -8.16
CA LEU A 40 5.35 -10.24 -7.30
C LEU A 40 6.53 -9.65 -8.10
N ASN A 41 6.70 -10.06 -9.35
CA ASN A 41 7.79 -9.71 -10.24
C ASN A 41 7.88 -8.19 -10.52
N SER A 42 6.77 -7.47 -10.32
CA SER A 42 6.69 -6.01 -10.48
C SER A 42 6.75 -5.22 -9.17
N TYR A 43 6.94 -5.90 -8.02
CA TYR A 43 7.01 -5.23 -6.72
C TYR A 43 8.38 -4.57 -6.52
N SER A 44 8.40 -3.27 -6.22
CA SER A 44 9.63 -2.54 -5.93
C SER A 44 9.38 -1.44 -4.90
N LEU A 45 9.95 -1.59 -3.71
CA LEU A 45 9.87 -0.61 -2.63
C LEU A 45 10.34 0.79 -3.07
N LYS A 46 11.36 0.85 -3.93
CA LYS A 46 11.87 2.12 -4.47
C LYS A 46 10.81 2.84 -5.31
N LEU A 47 10.00 2.12 -6.08
CA LEU A 47 8.90 2.71 -6.85
C LEU A 47 7.75 3.14 -5.93
N LEU A 48 7.49 2.38 -4.87
CA LEU A 48 6.38 2.66 -3.94
C LEU A 48 6.64 3.88 -3.05
N LEU A 49 7.88 4.09 -2.61
CA LEU A 49 8.26 5.24 -1.79
C LEU A 49 8.33 6.55 -2.60
N ASN A 50 8.61 6.46 -3.90
CA ASN A 50 8.70 7.62 -4.78
C ASN A 50 7.34 8.12 -5.29
N ASN A 51 6.28 7.33 -5.14
CA ASN A 51 4.91 7.67 -5.56
C ASN A 51 4.10 8.30 -4.43
N SER A 52 4.72 9.21 -3.67
CA SER A 52 3.96 10.07 -2.75
C SER A 52 3.01 10.92 -3.59
N ILE A 53 1.70 10.75 -3.40
CA ILE A 53 0.72 11.65 -4.00
C ILE A 53 0.92 12.99 -3.31
N THR A 54 1.63 13.91 -3.98
CA THR A 54 1.62 15.32 -3.60
C THR A 54 0.23 15.84 -3.93
N ILE A 55 -0.63 15.96 -2.91
CA ILE A 55 -1.90 16.68 -2.97
C ILE A 55 -1.60 18.16 -2.77
#